data_AF-A0A496A5W7-F1
#
_entry.id   AF-A0A496A5W7-F1
#
_cell.length_a   1.000
_cell.length_b   1.000
_cell.length_c   1.000
_cell.angle_alpha   90.00
_cell.angle_beta   90.00
_cell.angle_gamma   90.00
#
_symmetry.space_group_name_H-M   'P 1'
#
loop_
_entity.id
_entity.type
_entity.pdbx_description
1 polymer ?
#
loop_
_entity_poly.entity_id
_entity_poly.type
_entity_poly.pdbx_seq_one_letter_code
_entity_poly.pdbx_strand_id
1 'polypeptide(L)'
;MNLFFSVLSIVIAILLTVHIIGCESFNEEEKERPVVVFVSAIPADGKIPADGTITLNFDKTPRDVTVRANTGKIGKTTISTKTVTIIGPFTQGELALTITWADSEQTLNYTVTAPSPSISIDIIDIEEPIDEPEPEPKPQLTQSPFDVTDENFTELVMESELPVVVYFWADWCPPCEWMAPIIKEVASENQETFLIAKLDFDRNLNTVLKYQIKAIPTFIVFRDGKITGRFIGGMQKVGLLQQIRQAMNNQGN
;
A
#
# COMPACT_ATOMS: atom_id res chain seq x y z
N MET A 1 -21.67 14.03 -84.82
CA MET A 1 -21.70 12.71 -84.14
C MET A 1 -20.61 12.55 -83.08
N ASN A 2 -19.39 13.07 -83.27
CA ASN A 2 -18.24 12.79 -82.37
C ASN A 2 -18.18 13.58 -81.05
N LEU A 3 -18.89 14.71 -80.94
CA LEU A 3 -18.86 15.50 -79.70
C LEU A 3 -19.69 14.86 -78.57
N PHE A 4 -20.82 14.23 -78.90
CA PHE A 4 -21.71 13.60 -77.91
C PHE A 4 -21.09 12.35 -77.23
N PHE A 5 -20.30 11.56 -77.96
CA PHE A 5 -19.62 10.40 -77.40
C PHE A 5 -18.50 10.77 -76.42
N SER A 6 -17.83 11.92 -76.65
CA SER A 6 -16.75 12.38 -75.77
C SER A 6 -17.26 12.86 -74.42
N VAL A 7 -18.37 13.61 -74.40
CA VAL A 7 -18.96 14.10 -73.14
C VAL A 7 -19.60 12.95 -72.35
N LEU A 8 -20.24 11.99 -73.03
CA LEU A 8 -20.83 10.80 -72.38
C LEU A 8 -19.77 9.90 -71.74
N SER A 9 -18.60 9.74 -72.37
CA SER A 9 -17.50 8.95 -71.81
C SER A 9 -16.85 9.63 -70.59
N ILE A 10 -16.81 10.96 -70.56
CA ILE A 10 -16.28 11.72 -69.42
C ILE A 10 -17.26 11.69 -68.24
N VAL A 11 -18.57 11.80 -68.49
CA VAL A 11 -19.59 11.73 -67.43
C VAL A 11 -19.66 10.32 -66.82
N ILE A 12 -19.50 9.26 -67.61
CA ILE A 12 -19.41 7.88 -67.12
C ILE A 12 -18.11 7.65 -66.32
N ALA A 13 -16.98 8.22 -66.74
CA ALA A 13 -15.72 8.15 -65.99
C ALA A 13 -15.79 8.92 -64.65
N ILE A 14 -16.50 10.05 -64.60
CA ILE A 14 -16.74 10.80 -63.38
C ILE A 14 -17.73 10.06 -62.45
N LEU A 15 -18.78 9.44 -63.00
CA LEU A 15 -19.71 8.61 -62.21
C LEU A 15 -19.05 7.33 -61.65
N LEU A 16 -18.17 6.69 -62.41
CA LEU A 16 -17.38 5.53 -61.95
C LEU A 16 -16.32 5.90 -60.91
N THR A 17 -15.73 7.10 -60.97
CA THR A 17 -14.79 7.56 -59.95
C THR A 17 -15.49 8.03 -58.67
N VAL A 18 -16.69 8.62 -58.76
CA VAL A 18 -17.48 9.00 -57.58
C VAL A 18 -18.07 7.78 -56.85
N HIS A 19 -18.37 6.67 -57.55
CA HIS A 19 -18.80 5.42 -56.90
C HIS A 19 -17.68 4.66 -56.17
N ILE A 20 -16.40 4.99 -56.42
CA ILE A 20 -15.26 4.36 -55.71
C ILE A 20 -14.88 5.17 -54.45
N ILE A 21 -15.25 6.44 -54.35
CA ILE A 21 -14.87 7.31 -53.22
C ILE A 21 -15.93 7.28 -52.09
N GLY A 22 -17.08 6.62 -52.31
CA GLY A 22 -18.27 6.70 -51.45
C GLY A 22 -18.49 5.56 -50.45
N CYS A 23 -17.52 4.69 -50.16
CA CYS A 23 -17.73 3.59 -49.21
C CYS A 23 -16.43 3.18 -48.51
N GLU A 24 -15.93 4.02 -47.59
CA GLU A 24 -15.09 3.62 -46.44
C GLU A 24 -14.80 4.86 -45.58
N SER A 25 -15.85 5.59 -45.20
CA SER A 25 -15.78 6.37 -43.97
C SER A 25 -15.96 5.40 -42.80
N PHE A 26 -15.10 5.52 -41.79
CA PHE A 26 -15.19 4.85 -40.48
C PHE A 26 -14.80 3.37 -40.43
N ASN A 27 -13.49 3.08 -40.39
CA ASN A 27 -12.95 2.13 -39.40
C ASN A 27 -11.41 2.18 -39.32
N GLU A 28 -10.85 3.28 -38.80
CA GLU A 28 -9.42 3.39 -38.50
C GLU A 28 -9.13 3.64 -37.01
N GLU A 29 -10.05 3.22 -36.13
CA GLU A 29 -9.85 3.32 -34.66
C GLU A 29 -10.07 1.99 -33.90
N GLU A 30 -10.13 0.85 -34.60
CA GLU A 30 -10.09 -0.48 -33.97
C GLU A 30 -8.73 -1.16 -34.22
N LYS A 31 -7.66 -0.36 -34.18
CA LYS A 31 -6.28 -0.86 -34.15
C LYS A 31 -6.03 -1.46 -32.77
N GLU A 32 -6.29 -2.77 -32.64
CA GLU A 32 -5.98 -3.67 -31.52
C GLU A 32 -5.53 -2.93 -30.25
N ARG A 33 -6.51 -2.50 -29.45
CA ARG A 33 -6.21 -1.97 -28.11
C ARG A 33 -5.46 -3.08 -27.36
N PRO A 34 -4.27 -2.80 -26.79
CA PRO A 34 -3.53 -3.83 -26.07
C PRO A 34 -4.39 -4.37 -24.94
N VAL A 35 -4.70 -5.66 -24.99
CA VAL A 35 -5.50 -6.34 -23.96
C VAL A 35 -4.80 -6.15 -22.62
N VAL A 36 -5.51 -5.54 -21.66
CA VAL A 36 -5.06 -5.43 -20.28
C VAL A 36 -5.34 -6.76 -19.60
N VAL A 37 -4.31 -7.36 -19.01
CA VAL A 37 -4.36 -8.69 -18.41
C VAL A 37 -4.35 -8.57 -16.89
N PHE A 38 -5.29 -9.25 -16.25
CA PHE A 38 -5.28 -9.45 -14.81
C PHE A 38 -4.10 -10.34 -14.40
N VAL A 39 -3.28 -9.87 -13.46
CA VAL A 39 -2.06 -10.55 -13.01
C VAL A 39 -2.29 -11.29 -11.70
N SER A 40 -2.82 -10.61 -10.68
CA SER A 40 -3.02 -11.20 -9.36
C SER A 40 -3.99 -10.39 -8.49
N ALA A 41 -4.52 -11.04 -7.45
CA ALA A 41 -5.27 -10.39 -6.37
C ALA A 41 -4.63 -10.70 -5.02
N ILE A 42 -4.59 -9.71 -4.14
CA ILE A 42 -4.05 -9.79 -2.79
C ILE A 42 -5.16 -9.38 -1.81
N PRO A 43 -5.43 -10.15 -0.74
CA PRO A 43 -4.77 -11.41 -0.39
C PRO A 43 -5.20 -12.55 -1.35
N ALA A 44 -4.30 -13.53 -1.55
CA ALA A 44 -4.51 -14.65 -2.47
C ALA A 44 -5.16 -15.87 -1.80
N ASP A 45 -5.24 -15.88 -0.47
CA ASP A 45 -5.78 -16.97 0.34
C ASP A 45 -7.32 -16.99 0.40
N GLY A 46 -7.98 -16.01 -0.24
CA GLY A 46 -9.43 -15.88 -0.28
C GLY A 46 -10.05 -15.50 1.06
N LYS A 47 -9.28 -15.03 2.05
CA LYS A 47 -9.81 -14.58 3.35
C LYS A 47 -9.52 -13.11 3.56
N ILE A 48 -10.50 -12.38 4.09
CA ILE A 48 -10.34 -10.94 4.31
C ILE A 48 -11.15 -10.47 5.53
N PRO A 49 -10.62 -9.59 6.38
CA PRO A 49 -11.43 -8.97 7.43
C PRO A 49 -12.47 -8.00 6.84
N ALA A 50 -13.51 -7.68 7.62
CA ALA A 50 -14.59 -6.80 7.19
C ALA A 50 -14.12 -5.41 6.74
N ASP A 51 -13.05 -4.87 7.31
CA ASP A 51 -12.41 -3.59 6.97
C ASP A 51 -11.15 -3.77 6.10
N GLY A 52 -10.93 -4.97 5.58
CA GLY A 52 -9.74 -5.31 4.82
C GLY A 52 -9.62 -4.59 3.48
N THR A 53 -8.49 -4.83 2.81
CA THR A 53 -8.20 -4.27 1.49
C THR A 53 -7.88 -5.38 0.50
N ILE A 54 -8.53 -5.34 -0.67
CA ILE A 54 -8.23 -6.19 -1.82
C ILE A 54 -7.48 -5.36 -2.85
N THR A 55 -6.31 -5.82 -3.26
CA THR A 55 -5.50 -5.18 -4.30
C THR A 55 -5.41 -6.08 -5.53
N LEU A 56 -5.87 -5.57 -6.66
CA LEU A 56 -5.83 -6.24 -7.97
C LEU A 56 -4.70 -5.64 -8.79
N ASN A 57 -3.81 -6.49 -9.30
CA ASN A 57 -2.68 -6.08 -10.12
C ASN A 57 -2.95 -6.42 -11.59
N PHE A 58 -2.59 -5.51 -12.49
CA PHE A 58 -2.72 -5.65 -13.94
C PHE A 58 -1.36 -5.42 -14.61
N ASP A 59 -1.16 -5.98 -15.81
CA ASP A 59 0.08 -5.79 -16.57
C ASP A 59 0.24 -4.33 -17.05
N LYS A 60 -0.89 -3.67 -17.30
CA LYS A 60 -1.05 -2.29 -17.80
C LYS A 60 -2.20 -1.59 -17.05
N THR A 61 -2.30 -0.27 -17.20
CA THR A 61 -3.37 0.52 -16.56
C THR A 61 -4.74 0.10 -17.09
N PRO A 62 -5.62 -0.45 -16.23
CA PRO A 62 -6.97 -0.77 -16.66
C PRO A 62 -7.80 0.52 -16.80
N ARG A 63 -8.62 0.59 -17.85
CA ARG A 63 -9.59 1.67 -18.06
C ARG A 63 -10.99 1.13 -17.81
N ASP A 64 -11.92 2.03 -17.48
CA ASP A 64 -13.34 1.70 -17.30
C ASP A 64 -13.62 0.59 -16.28
N VAL A 65 -12.79 0.55 -15.22
CA VAL A 65 -12.91 -0.49 -14.19
C VAL A 65 -14.21 -0.30 -13.43
N THR A 66 -15.04 -1.34 -13.45
CA THR A 66 -16.21 -1.44 -12.58
C THR A 66 -16.05 -2.61 -11.63
N VAL A 67 -16.34 -2.38 -10.36
CA VAL A 67 -16.33 -3.41 -9.32
C VAL A 67 -17.76 -3.61 -8.83
N ARG A 68 -18.22 -4.86 -8.78
CA ARG A 68 -19.53 -5.23 -8.25
C ARG A 68 -19.37 -6.32 -7.21
N ALA A 69 -20.09 -6.21 -6.10
CA ALA A 69 -20.19 -7.26 -5.09
C ALA A 69 -21.58 -7.91 -5.14
N ASN A 70 -21.64 -9.22 -4.89
CA ASN A 70 -22.90 -9.95 -4.69
C ASN A 70 -23.76 -9.35 -3.55
N THR A 71 -23.13 -8.76 -2.54
CA THR A 71 -23.81 -8.09 -1.41
C THR A 71 -24.30 -6.67 -1.75
N GLY A 72 -23.94 -6.13 -2.92
CA GLY A 72 -24.27 -4.77 -3.34
C GLY A 72 -23.51 -3.65 -2.61
N LYS A 73 -22.83 -3.95 -1.50
CA LYS A 73 -21.97 -3.00 -0.77
C LYS A 73 -20.51 -3.24 -1.11
N ILE A 74 -19.91 -2.26 -1.78
CA ILE A 74 -18.46 -2.12 -1.93
C ILE A 74 -18.04 -0.89 -1.14
N GLY A 75 -16.89 -0.94 -0.47
CA GLY A 75 -16.32 0.25 0.14
C GLY A 75 -15.62 1.12 -0.91
N LYS A 76 -14.49 1.73 -0.54
CA LYS A 76 -13.80 2.68 -1.42
C LYS A 76 -12.97 1.95 -2.48
N THR A 77 -13.23 2.23 -3.75
CA THR A 77 -12.38 1.79 -4.87
C THR A 77 -11.45 2.91 -5.30
N THR A 78 -10.15 2.62 -5.39
CA THR A 78 -9.14 3.55 -5.92
C THR A 78 -8.42 2.87 -7.07
N ILE A 79 -8.31 3.56 -8.21
CA ILE A 79 -7.57 3.10 -9.38
C ILE A 79 -6.26 3.87 -9.43
N SER A 80 -5.15 3.14 -9.51
CA SER A 80 -3.82 3.70 -9.74
C SER A 80 -3.27 3.15 -11.06
N THR A 81 -2.00 3.41 -11.35
CA THR A 81 -1.38 3.11 -12.65
C THR A 81 -1.48 1.65 -13.07
N LYS A 82 -1.33 0.66 -12.19
CA LYS A 82 -1.47 -0.77 -12.55
C LYS A 82 -2.29 -1.55 -11.54
N THR A 83 -2.91 -0.86 -10.60
CA THR A 83 -3.56 -1.47 -9.45
C THR A 83 -4.95 -0.92 -9.25
N VAL A 84 -5.85 -1.79 -8.83
CA VAL A 84 -7.19 -1.44 -8.37
C VAL A 84 -7.30 -1.89 -6.93
N THR A 85 -7.50 -0.95 -6.02
CA THR A 85 -7.62 -1.20 -4.58
C THR A 85 -9.07 -1.05 -4.17
N ILE A 86 -9.62 -2.08 -3.53
CA ILE A 86 -10.99 -2.12 -3.00
C ILE A 86 -10.86 -2.24 -1.48
N ILE A 87 -11.24 -1.19 -0.78
CA ILE A 87 -11.21 -1.12 0.68
C ILE A 87 -12.63 -1.39 1.19
N GLY A 88 -12.75 -2.10 2.30
CA GLY A 88 -14.02 -2.28 3.01
C GLY A 88 -14.70 -0.95 3.40
N PRO A 89 -15.91 -1.00 3.99
CA PRO A 89 -16.44 -2.15 4.72
C PRO A 89 -17.10 -3.20 3.84
N PHE A 90 -16.79 -4.46 4.10
CA PHE A 90 -17.44 -5.65 3.53
C PHE A 90 -18.42 -6.26 4.54
N THR A 91 -19.47 -6.87 4.03
CA THR A 91 -20.41 -7.62 4.88
C THR A 91 -19.82 -9.00 5.17
N GLN A 92 -19.88 -9.44 6.42
CA GLN A 92 -19.39 -10.76 6.84
C GLN A 92 -20.06 -11.88 6.03
N GLY A 93 -19.28 -12.91 5.65
CA GLY A 93 -19.74 -14.05 4.85
C GLY A 93 -19.08 -14.14 3.48
N GLU A 94 -19.72 -14.82 2.54
CA GLU A 94 -19.21 -15.02 1.18
C GLU A 94 -19.32 -13.73 0.35
N LEU A 95 -18.17 -13.21 -0.07
CA LEU A 95 -18.02 -12.04 -0.91
C LEU A 95 -17.52 -12.47 -2.29
N ALA A 96 -18.41 -12.37 -3.28
CA ALA A 96 -18.06 -12.54 -4.68
C ALA A 96 -17.93 -11.16 -5.33
N LEU A 97 -16.74 -10.85 -5.83
CA LEU A 97 -16.44 -9.61 -6.53
C LEU A 97 -16.29 -9.88 -8.02
N THR A 98 -17.11 -9.21 -8.81
CA THR A 98 -17.00 -9.20 -10.26
C THR A 98 -16.36 -7.89 -10.68
N ILE A 99 -15.20 -7.98 -11.31
CA ILE A 99 -14.41 -6.86 -11.80
C ILE A 99 -14.45 -6.89 -13.31
N THR A 100 -14.96 -5.83 -13.92
CA THR A 100 -14.93 -5.65 -15.37
C THR A 100 -13.97 -4.53 -15.72
N TRP A 101 -13.18 -4.72 -16.78
CA TRP A 101 -12.29 -3.70 -17.33
C TRP A 101 -12.23 -3.86 -18.85
N ALA A 102 -12.43 -2.76 -19.58
CA ALA A 102 -12.60 -2.81 -21.04
C ALA A 102 -13.59 -3.95 -21.45
N ASP A 103 -13.13 -4.92 -22.23
CA ASP A 103 -13.92 -6.07 -22.72
C ASP A 103 -13.69 -7.36 -21.90
N SER A 104 -13.08 -7.26 -20.72
CA SER A 104 -12.71 -8.39 -19.85
C SER A 104 -13.44 -8.36 -18.51
N GLU A 105 -13.66 -9.54 -17.94
CA GLU A 105 -14.30 -9.73 -16.64
C GLU A 105 -13.55 -10.79 -15.82
N GLN A 106 -13.35 -10.52 -14.54
CA GLN A 106 -12.80 -11.45 -13.55
C GLN A 106 -13.73 -11.52 -12.36
N THR A 107 -14.03 -12.73 -11.91
CA THR A 107 -14.71 -12.95 -10.62
C THR A 107 -13.71 -13.47 -9.59
N LEU A 108 -13.73 -12.89 -8.40
CA LEU A 108 -12.93 -13.29 -7.25
C LEU A 108 -13.85 -13.61 -6.07
N ASN A 109 -13.57 -14.72 -5.38
CA ASN A 109 -14.36 -15.17 -4.24
C ASN A 109 -13.51 -15.05 -2.98
N TYR A 110 -14.07 -14.39 -1.97
CA TYR A 110 -13.48 -14.17 -0.66
C TYR A 110 -14.47 -14.57 0.43
N THR A 111 -13.96 -15.10 1.53
CA THR A 111 -14.73 -15.25 2.77
C THR A 111 -14.35 -14.09 3.70
N VAL A 112 -15.32 -13.21 3.96
CA VAL A 112 -15.17 -12.09 4.89
C VAL A 112 -15.25 -12.62 6.31
N THR A 113 -14.11 -12.66 6.99
CA THR A 113 -13.99 -13.08 8.38
C THR A 113 -14.44 -11.94 9.29
N ALA A 114 -15.16 -12.28 10.37
CA ALA A 114 -15.44 -11.30 11.43
C ALA A 114 -14.13 -10.66 11.91
N PRO A 115 -14.14 -9.38 12.33
CA PRO A 115 -13.01 -8.84 13.07
C PRO A 115 -12.71 -9.78 14.24
N SER A 116 -11.47 -10.24 14.33
CA SER A 116 -11.04 -11.13 15.41
C SER A 116 -11.39 -10.44 16.73
N PRO A 117 -12.15 -11.06 17.65
CA PRO A 117 -12.46 -10.44 18.92
C PRO A 117 -11.14 -10.19 19.66
N SER A 118 -10.89 -8.92 19.99
CA SER A 118 -9.95 -8.55 21.03
C SER A 118 -10.36 -9.34 22.28
N ILE A 119 -9.43 -10.13 22.81
CA ILE A 119 -9.66 -11.01 23.96
C ILE A 119 -10.26 -10.19 25.12
N SER A 120 -11.45 -10.60 25.53
CA SER A 120 -12.14 -10.14 26.73
C SER A 120 -11.41 -10.65 27.98
N ILE A 121 -10.93 -9.73 28.80
CA ILE A 121 -10.66 -9.96 30.23
C ILE A 121 -12.03 -9.94 30.94
N ASP A 122 -12.20 -10.84 31.91
CA ASP A 122 -13.47 -11.21 32.53
C ASP A 122 -14.31 -10.02 33.04
N ILE A 123 -15.58 -10.01 32.63
CA ILE A 123 -16.60 -9.02 32.98
C ILE A 123 -17.13 -9.34 34.39
N ILE A 124 -17.01 -8.38 35.32
CA ILE A 124 -17.91 -8.26 36.46
C ILE A 124 -18.76 -7.00 36.21
N ASP A 125 -20.07 -7.22 36.04
CA ASP A 125 -21.09 -6.18 35.88
C ASP A 125 -21.14 -5.24 37.08
N ILE A 126 -20.86 -3.95 36.87
CA ILE A 126 -21.50 -2.85 37.59
C ILE A 126 -21.73 -1.71 36.58
N GLU A 127 -23.00 -1.40 36.35
CA GLU A 127 -23.49 -0.27 35.56
C GLU A 127 -23.22 1.10 36.25
N GLU A 128 -23.13 2.13 35.39
CA GLU A 128 -23.09 3.60 35.61
C GLU A 128 -21.71 4.30 35.76
N PRO A 129 -21.54 5.58 35.33
CA PRO A 129 -22.28 6.42 34.37
C PRO A 129 -21.37 7.00 33.24
N ILE A 130 -21.97 7.67 32.25
CA ILE A 130 -21.27 8.33 31.14
C ILE A 130 -20.58 9.60 31.65
N ASP A 131 -19.28 9.52 31.97
CA ASP A 131 -18.44 10.70 32.23
C ASP A 131 -17.46 10.94 31.08
N GLU A 132 -17.29 12.23 30.80
CA GLU A 132 -16.48 12.90 29.78
C GLU A 132 -15.09 12.27 29.55
N PRO A 133 -14.53 12.27 28.32
CA PRO A 133 -13.30 11.54 28.01
C PRO A 133 -12.11 12.02 28.86
N GLU A 134 -11.72 11.21 29.83
CA GLU A 134 -10.43 11.29 30.51
C GLU A 134 -9.31 11.00 29.49
N PRO A 135 -8.22 11.78 29.45
CA PRO A 135 -7.15 11.59 28.47
C PRO A 135 -6.58 10.17 28.58
N GLU A 136 -6.54 9.46 27.46
CA GLU A 136 -6.13 8.05 27.44
C GLU A 136 -4.74 7.83 28.11
N PRO A 137 -4.57 6.73 28.86
CA PRO A 137 -3.31 6.40 29.49
C PRO A 137 -2.22 6.11 28.44
N LYS A 138 -1.02 6.68 28.65
CA LYS A 138 0.15 6.55 27.75
C LYS A 138 0.37 5.10 27.29
N PRO A 139 0.62 4.85 25.99
CA PRO A 139 0.82 3.50 25.48
C PRO A 139 1.94 2.77 26.21
N GLN A 140 1.63 1.64 26.84
CA GLN A 140 2.64 0.80 27.48
C GLN A 140 3.48 0.09 26.39
N LEU A 141 4.76 0.45 26.28
CA LEU A 141 5.80 -0.03 25.35
C LEU A 141 6.14 -1.54 25.52
N THR A 142 5.16 -2.43 25.38
CA THR A 142 5.34 -3.88 25.60
C THR A 142 5.59 -4.69 24.31
N GLN A 143 5.69 -4.05 23.14
CA GLN A 143 5.90 -4.73 21.86
C GLN A 143 7.04 -4.07 21.09
N SER A 144 8.20 -4.74 20.99
CA SER A 144 9.33 -4.32 20.17
C SER A 144 9.55 -5.38 19.07
N PRO A 145 9.60 -4.99 17.78
CA PRO A 145 9.61 -3.62 17.29
C PRO A 145 8.19 -3.03 17.23
N PHE A 146 8.03 -1.74 17.55
CA PHE A 146 6.76 -1.01 17.42
C PHE A 146 6.83 0.02 16.30
N ASP A 147 5.69 0.41 15.75
CA ASP A 147 5.61 1.51 14.79
C ASP A 147 5.54 2.86 15.51
N VAL A 148 6.25 3.84 14.97
CA VAL A 148 6.26 5.23 15.46
C VAL A 148 5.89 6.17 14.31
N THR A 149 5.16 7.23 14.64
CA THR A 149 4.72 8.28 13.71
C THR A 149 5.27 9.64 14.11
N ASP A 150 5.08 10.65 13.26
CA ASP A 150 5.44 12.04 13.57
C ASP A 150 4.78 12.56 14.87
N GLU A 151 3.53 12.15 15.15
CA GLU A 151 2.75 12.63 16.29
C GLU A 151 3.25 12.07 17.62
N ASN A 152 3.64 10.79 17.65
CA ASN A 152 4.02 10.09 18.88
C ASN A 152 5.54 9.91 19.05
N PHE A 153 6.35 10.42 18.11
CA PHE A 153 7.81 10.27 18.14
C PHE A 153 8.43 10.78 19.44
N THR A 154 8.00 11.95 19.92
CA THR A 154 8.59 12.55 21.13
C THR A 154 8.34 11.66 22.34
N GLU A 155 7.10 11.23 22.54
CA GLU A 155 6.72 10.38 23.66
C GLU A 155 7.40 9.00 23.60
N LEU A 156 7.35 8.33 22.44
CA LEU A 156 7.81 6.93 22.33
C LEU A 156 9.32 6.78 22.14
N VAL A 157 10.01 7.82 21.65
CA VAL A 157 11.46 7.75 21.33
C VAL A 157 12.27 8.68 22.22
N MET A 158 11.87 9.94 22.33
CA MET A 158 12.69 10.96 23.01
C MET A 158 12.54 10.88 24.53
N GLU A 159 11.37 10.50 25.02
CA GLU A 159 11.05 10.36 26.45
C GLU A 159 11.17 8.90 26.95
N SER A 160 11.62 7.98 26.10
CA SER A 160 11.81 6.57 26.47
C SER A 160 12.90 6.39 27.54
N GLU A 161 12.60 5.58 28.56
CA GLU A 161 13.54 5.21 29.62
C GLU A 161 14.68 4.32 29.07
N LEU A 162 14.36 3.45 28.12
CA LEU A 162 15.34 2.61 27.44
C LEU A 162 15.87 3.31 26.17
N PRO A 163 17.09 2.98 25.73
CA PRO A 163 17.58 3.42 24.43
C PRO A 163 16.65 2.94 23.31
N VAL A 164 16.39 3.81 22.34
CA VAL A 164 15.52 3.49 21.20
C VAL A 164 16.30 3.56 19.91
N VAL A 165 16.30 2.48 19.16
CA VAL A 165 16.85 2.42 17.79
C VAL A 165 15.70 2.66 16.82
N VAL A 166 15.70 3.81 16.15
CA VAL A 166 14.72 4.11 15.11
C VAL A 166 15.22 3.57 13.78
N TYR A 167 14.47 2.62 13.22
CA TYR A 167 14.66 2.01 11.91
C TYR A 167 13.75 2.70 10.87
N PHE A 168 14.38 3.50 10.00
CA PHE A 168 13.72 4.18 8.90
C PHE A 168 13.62 3.25 7.70
N TRP A 169 12.40 2.95 7.25
CA TRP A 169 12.11 1.95 6.22
C TRP A 169 11.00 2.40 5.27
N ALA A 170 10.81 1.69 4.15
CA ALA A 170 9.67 1.86 3.24
C ALA A 170 9.39 0.57 2.46
N ASP A 171 8.20 0.43 1.89
CA ASP A 171 7.79 -0.75 1.10
C ASP A 171 8.59 -0.90 -0.21
N TRP A 172 9.01 0.22 -0.80
CA TRP A 172 9.80 0.25 -2.04
C TRP A 172 11.30 0.04 -1.83
N CYS A 173 11.73 -0.32 -0.62
CA CYS A 173 13.12 -0.54 -0.25
C CYS A 173 13.44 -2.05 -0.18
N PRO A 174 14.04 -2.66 -1.21
CA PRO A 174 14.39 -4.08 -1.19
C PRO A 174 15.32 -4.46 -0.01
N PRO A 175 16.31 -3.63 0.38
CA PRO A 175 17.08 -3.90 1.59
C PRO A 175 16.25 -3.96 2.87
N CYS A 176 15.15 -3.20 2.94
CA CYS A 176 14.29 -3.15 4.10
C CYS A 176 13.43 -4.41 4.24
N GLU A 177 13.02 -5.01 3.12
CA GLU A 177 12.19 -6.23 3.07
C GLU A 177 12.90 -7.41 3.74
N TRP A 178 14.15 -7.71 3.33
CA TRP A 178 14.89 -8.83 3.94
C TRP A 178 15.43 -8.52 5.34
N MET A 179 15.55 -7.24 5.71
CA MET A 179 15.90 -6.85 7.08
C MET A 179 14.74 -7.00 8.06
N ALA A 180 13.49 -6.90 7.62
CA ALA A 180 12.31 -6.98 8.50
C ALA A 180 12.34 -8.19 9.48
N PRO A 181 12.64 -9.44 9.06
CA PRO A 181 12.76 -10.55 10.01
C PRO A 181 13.93 -10.40 10.99
N ILE A 182 15.06 -9.84 10.54
CA ILE A 182 16.23 -9.58 11.40
C ILE A 182 15.89 -8.53 12.47
N ILE A 183 15.19 -7.47 12.08
CA ILE A 183 14.73 -6.42 12.99
C ILE A 183 13.81 -7.01 14.06
N LYS A 184 12.84 -7.84 13.65
CA LYS A 184 11.94 -8.52 14.57
C LYS A 184 12.69 -9.40 15.58
N GLU A 185 13.65 -10.19 15.09
CA GLU A 185 14.48 -11.06 15.93
C GLU A 185 15.32 -10.25 16.93
N VAL A 186 16.08 -9.25 16.45
CA VAL A 186 16.93 -8.40 17.32
C VAL A 186 16.09 -7.65 18.35
N ALA A 187 14.96 -7.09 17.93
CA ALA A 187 14.05 -6.39 18.84
C ALA A 187 13.54 -7.33 19.95
N SER A 188 13.15 -8.56 19.60
CA SER A 188 12.61 -9.53 20.57
C SER A 188 13.65 -10.00 21.59
N GLU A 189 14.92 -10.15 21.19
CA GLU A 189 15.98 -10.66 22.05
C GLU A 189 16.59 -9.60 22.98
N ASN A 190 16.31 -8.31 22.75
CA ASN A 190 17.01 -7.22 23.44
C ASN A 190 16.07 -6.22 24.13
N GLN A 191 14.80 -6.58 24.34
CA GLN A 191 13.77 -5.68 24.91
C GLN A 191 14.15 -5.08 26.27
N GLU A 192 14.95 -5.79 27.07
CA GLU A 192 15.46 -5.30 28.36
C GLU A 192 16.64 -4.33 28.23
N THR A 193 17.30 -4.26 27.07
CA THR A 193 18.49 -3.43 26.84
C THR A 193 18.21 -2.22 25.97
N PHE A 194 17.42 -2.38 24.91
CA PHE A 194 17.00 -1.32 24.01
C PHE A 194 15.73 -1.72 23.25
N LEU A 195 15.01 -0.73 22.75
CA LEU A 195 13.82 -0.92 21.93
C LEU A 195 14.12 -0.61 20.46
N ILE A 196 13.35 -1.21 19.55
CA ILE A 196 13.39 -0.83 18.12
C ILE A 196 12.05 -0.20 17.73
N ALA A 197 12.11 1.03 17.24
CA ALA A 197 10.97 1.72 16.65
C ALA A 197 11.09 1.69 15.12
N LYS A 198 10.00 1.36 14.43
CA LYS A 198 9.90 1.36 12.96
C LYS A 198 9.23 2.64 12.52
N LEU A 199 9.87 3.39 11.63
CA LEU A 199 9.32 4.61 11.07
C LEU A 199 9.26 4.51 9.56
N ASP A 200 8.05 4.56 9.02
CA ASP A 200 7.79 4.59 7.58
C ASP A 200 8.24 5.94 7.01
N PHE A 201 9.19 5.89 6.07
CA PHE A 201 9.81 7.06 5.46
C PHE A 201 8.80 7.97 4.73
N ASP A 202 7.82 7.39 4.04
CA ASP A 202 6.90 8.16 3.21
C ASP A 202 5.80 8.83 4.03
N ARG A 203 5.40 8.20 5.15
CA ARG A 203 4.29 8.67 5.99
C ARG A 203 4.70 9.67 7.06
N ASN A 204 5.99 9.77 7.37
CA ASN A 204 6.52 10.53 8.52
C ASN A 204 7.56 11.56 8.07
N LEU A 205 7.15 12.42 7.12
CA LEU A 205 8.04 13.36 6.46
C LEU A 205 8.63 14.40 7.42
N ASN A 206 7.93 14.80 8.48
CA ASN A 206 8.47 15.80 9.40
C ASN A 206 9.68 15.24 10.14
N THR A 207 9.59 14.00 10.63
CA THR A 207 10.70 13.31 11.29
C THR A 207 11.84 13.01 10.32
N VAL A 208 11.52 12.55 9.11
CA VAL A 208 12.50 12.30 8.04
C VAL A 208 13.30 13.56 7.71
N LEU A 209 12.63 14.70 7.54
CA LEU A 209 13.29 15.99 7.27
C LEU A 209 14.09 16.47 8.47
N LYS A 210 13.51 16.41 9.68
CA LYS A 210 14.16 16.82 10.94
C LYS A 210 15.49 16.12 11.15
N TYR A 211 15.53 14.80 10.93
CA TYR A 211 16.74 14.01 11.08
C TYR A 211 17.54 13.83 9.78
N GLN A 212 17.16 14.53 8.71
CA GLN A 212 17.87 14.54 7.43
C GLN A 212 18.15 13.12 6.90
N ILE A 213 17.11 12.28 6.88
CA ILE A 213 17.21 10.92 6.36
C ILE A 213 17.24 10.99 4.82
N LYS A 214 18.38 10.63 4.23
CA LYS A 214 18.62 10.73 2.78
C LYS A 214 18.64 9.38 2.05
N ALA A 215 18.69 8.30 2.82
CA ALA A 215 18.73 6.94 2.31
C ALA A 215 18.05 6.02 3.33
N ILE A 216 17.49 4.93 2.84
CA ILE A 216 16.96 3.86 3.68
C ILE A 216 17.54 2.52 3.24
N PRO A 217 17.74 1.56 4.17
CA PRO A 217 17.46 1.68 5.59
C PRO A 217 18.47 2.58 6.32
N THR A 218 17.98 3.42 7.23
CA THR A 218 18.80 4.22 8.13
C THR A 218 18.42 3.90 9.57
N PHE A 219 19.40 3.95 10.46
CA PHE A 219 19.23 3.71 11.88
C PHE A 219 19.76 4.90 12.67
N ILE A 220 18.99 5.38 13.63
CA ILE A 220 19.43 6.37 14.61
C ILE A 220 19.17 5.82 16.00
N VAL A 221 20.18 5.88 16.85
CA VAL A 221 20.07 5.46 18.25
C VAL A 221 19.86 6.68 19.12
N PHE A 222 18.78 6.65 19.90
CA PHE A 222 18.42 7.65 20.88
C PHE A 222 18.61 7.10 22.30
N ARG A 223 19.14 7.92 23.19
CA ARG A 223 19.22 7.65 24.63
C ARG A 223 19.12 8.98 25.36
N ASP A 224 18.27 9.06 26.39
CA ASP A 224 18.03 10.26 27.18
C ASP A 224 17.69 11.49 26.31
N GLY A 225 16.86 11.29 25.29
CA GLY A 225 16.46 12.33 24.32
C GLY A 225 17.59 12.83 23.41
N LYS A 226 18.74 12.15 23.34
CA LYS A 226 19.90 12.53 22.51
C LYS A 226 20.27 11.44 21.51
N ILE A 227 20.81 11.86 20.37
CA ILE A 227 21.37 10.94 19.38
C ILE A 227 22.74 10.48 19.84
N THR A 228 22.93 9.18 19.99
CA THR A 228 24.21 8.56 20.38
C THR A 228 24.92 7.88 19.20
N GLY A 229 24.18 7.57 18.13
CA GLY A 229 24.79 7.11 16.89
C GLY A 229 23.84 7.05 15.72
N ARG A 230 24.43 6.97 14.52
CA ARG A 230 23.74 6.82 13.26
C ARG A 230 24.53 5.89 12.35
N PHE A 231 23.81 5.00 11.65
CA PHE A 231 24.39 4.16 10.61
C PHE A 231 23.35 3.91 9.51
N ILE A 232 23.83 3.59 8.31
CA ILE A 232 23.01 3.49 7.10
C ILE A 232 23.33 2.16 6.42
N GLY A 233 22.32 1.55 5.81
CA GLY A 233 22.46 0.39 4.94
C GLY A 233 22.02 -0.90 5.61
N GLY A 234 21.76 -1.88 4.76
CA GLY A 234 21.32 -3.20 5.20
C GLY A 234 22.47 -4.03 5.75
N MET A 235 22.21 -4.79 6.81
CA MET A 235 23.20 -5.69 7.41
C MET A 235 22.56 -6.91 8.08
N GLN A 236 23.35 -7.96 8.24
CA GLN A 236 22.97 -9.16 8.97
C GLN A 236 22.89 -8.90 10.48
N LYS A 237 22.19 -9.76 11.21
CA LYS A 237 21.96 -9.67 12.67
C LYS A 237 23.21 -9.27 13.47
N VAL A 238 24.33 -9.95 13.23
CA VAL A 238 25.60 -9.70 13.94
C VAL A 238 26.10 -8.28 13.70
N GLY A 239 26.06 -7.81 12.46
CA GLY A 239 26.47 -6.45 12.10
C GLY A 239 25.55 -5.40 12.72
N LEU A 240 24.23 -5.65 12.72
CA LEU A 240 23.25 -4.75 13.33
C LEU A 240 23.49 -4.59 14.84
N LEU A 241 23.63 -5.70 15.55
CA LEU A 241 23.93 -5.69 16.99
C LEU A 241 25.26 -4.99 17.28
N GLN A 242 26.28 -5.19 16.45
CA GLN A 242 27.57 -4.52 16.61
C GLN A 242 27.42 -3.00 16.48
N GLN A 243 26.72 -2.52 15.45
CA GLN A 243 26.48 -1.08 15.23
C GLN A 243 25.67 -0.46 16.37
N ILE A 244 24.60 -1.13 16.82
CA ILE A 244 23.77 -0.66 17.94
C ILE A 244 24.60 -0.55 19.22
N ARG A 245 25.40 -1.58 19.55
CA ARG A 245 26.27 -1.55 20.74
C ARG A 245 27.32 -0.45 20.67
N GLN A 246 27.94 -0.26 19.50
CA GLN A 246 28.88 0.84 19.29
C GLN A 246 28.21 2.20 19.49
N ALA A 247 27.04 2.42 18.90
CA ALA A 247 26.28 3.65 19.04
C ALA A 247 25.87 3.92 20.49
N MET A 248 25.42 2.91 21.24
CA MET A 248 25.08 3.07 22.66
C MET A 248 26.28 3.44 23.56
N ASN A 249 27.49 3.07 23.17
CA ASN A 249 28.69 3.34 23.94
C ASN A 249 29.34 4.70 23.61
N ASN A 250 28.93 5.33 22.51
CA ASN A 250 29.38 6.66 22.12
C ASN A 250 28.67 7.72 22.98
N GLN A 251 29.24 8.00 24.15
CA GLN A 251 28.93 9.20 24.93
C GLN A 251 29.52 10.38 24.13
N GLY A 252 28.65 11.16 23.49
CA GLY A 252 29.00 12.16 22.48
C GLY A 252 30.25 12.98 22.78
N ASN A 253 31.12 13.08 21.77
CA ASN A 253 32.20 14.06 21.68
C ASN A 253 31.70 15.27 20.85
#